data_AF-A0A5J4UGC4-F1
#
_entry.id   AF-A0A5J4UGC4-F1
#
_cell.length_a   1.000
_cell.length_b   1.000
_cell.length_c   1.000
_cell.angle_alpha   90.00
_cell.angle_beta   90.00
_cell.angle_gamma   90.00
#
_symmetry.space_group_name_H-M   'P 1'
#
loop_
_entity.id
_entity.type
_entity.pdbx_description
1 polymer ?
#
loop_
_entity_poly.entity_id
_entity_poly.type
_entity_poly.pdbx_seq_one_letter_code
_entity_poly.pdbx_strand_id
1 'polypeptide(L)'
;MRYLNSGNLEHRLYYISKDSIPIKGNSPFNCGQKISIEVDMTSKPRKAVIFVEGVEQKNSAVNIPGAIRFYVFVRKPNSSFQVTRFERLPSSSARGVPGSKQWEWGTDWKQ
;
A
#
# COMPACT_ATOMS: atom_id res chain seq x y z
N MET A 1 -2.27 6.35 0.24
CA MET A 1 -2.64 4.99 -0.21
C MET A 1 -3.10 4.25 1.01
N ARG A 2 -4.08 3.36 0.89
CA ARG A 2 -4.62 2.55 1.98
C ARG A 2 -4.67 1.11 1.53
N TYR A 3 -4.23 0.25 2.43
CA TYR A 3 -4.28 -1.17 2.26
C TYR A 3 -5.27 -1.73 3.28
N LEU A 4 -6.40 -2.24 2.80
CA LEU A 4 -7.46 -2.76 3.65
C LEU A 4 -7.15 -4.20 4.05
N ASN A 5 -7.73 -4.67 5.16
CA ASN A 5 -7.58 -6.06 5.61
C ASN A 5 -8.08 -7.10 4.60
N SER A 6 -8.96 -6.70 3.68
CA SER A 6 -9.39 -7.51 2.55
C SER A 6 -8.32 -7.68 1.45
N GLY A 7 -7.19 -6.98 1.55
CA GLY A 7 -6.18 -6.87 0.50
C GLY A 7 -6.48 -5.76 -0.51
N ASN A 8 -7.63 -5.10 -0.43
CA ASN A 8 -7.94 -4.04 -1.40
C ASN A 8 -7.00 -2.83 -1.22
N LEU A 9 -6.60 -2.26 -2.35
CA LEU A 9 -5.78 -1.05 -2.43
C LEU A 9 -6.61 0.14 -2.90
N GLU A 10 -6.52 1.27 -2.20
CA GLU A 10 -7.19 2.51 -2.57
C GLU A 10 -6.33 3.73 -2.20
N HIS A 11 -6.65 4.91 -2.71
CA HIS A 11 -6.00 6.16 -2.27
C HIS A 11 -6.96 7.32 -2.10
N ARG A 12 -8.00 7.41 -2.93
CA ARG A 12 -9.10 8.37 -2.79
C ARG A 12 -10.25 7.74 -2.00
N LEU A 13 -10.81 8.53 -1.08
CA LEU A 13 -12.07 8.17 -0.43
C LEU A 13 -13.17 8.13 -1.49
N TYR A 14 -13.97 7.07 -1.49
CA TYR A 14 -15.12 6.86 -2.39
C TYR A 14 -16.07 8.07 -2.47
N TYR A 15 -16.23 8.84 -1.38
CA TYR A 15 -17.08 10.04 -1.37
C TYR A 15 -16.52 11.24 -2.16
N ILE A 16 -15.24 11.19 -2.56
CA ILE A 16 -14.56 12.25 -3.32
C ILE A 16 -14.61 11.96 -4.83
N SER A 17 -14.62 10.68 -5.22
CA SER A 17 -14.70 10.27 -6.63
C SER A 17 -15.47 8.96 -6.72
N LYS A 18 -16.68 9.00 -7.30
CA LYS A 18 -17.51 7.80 -7.57
C LYS A 18 -16.83 6.84 -8.55
N ASP A 19 -15.90 7.35 -9.35
CA ASP A 19 -15.19 6.62 -10.38
C ASP A 19 -13.99 5.82 -9.85
N SER A 20 -13.48 6.16 -8.67
CA SER A 20 -12.37 5.44 -8.05
C SER A 20 -12.88 4.20 -7.32
N ILE A 21 -12.49 3.01 -7.79
CA ILE A 21 -12.84 1.74 -7.13
C ILE A 21 -11.64 1.16 -6.38
N PRO A 22 -11.86 0.47 -5.23
CA PRO A 22 -10.80 -0.28 -4.58
C PRO A 22 -10.24 -1.35 -5.52
N ILE A 23 -8.93 -1.34 -5.71
CA ILE A 23 -8.23 -2.29 -6.58
C ILE A 23 -8.05 -3.61 -5.84
N LYS A 24 -8.43 -4.70 -6.51
CA LYS A 24 -8.37 -6.06 -5.98
C LYS A 24 -7.10 -6.79 -6.45
N GLY A 25 -6.87 -7.98 -5.88
CA GLY A 25 -5.83 -8.91 -6.34
C GLY A 25 -4.53 -8.88 -5.53
N ASN A 26 -4.45 -8.08 -4.47
CA ASN A 26 -3.48 -8.32 -3.40
C ASN A 26 -4.10 -9.27 -2.36
N SER A 27 -3.26 -9.86 -1.52
CA SER A 27 -3.67 -10.81 -0.50
C SER A 27 -4.27 -10.12 0.72
N PRO A 28 -5.40 -10.60 1.28
CA PRO A 28 -5.87 -10.14 2.58
C PRO A 28 -4.82 -10.42 3.67
N PHE A 29 -4.95 -9.72 4.79
CA PHE A 29 -4.14 -9.97 5.98
C PHE A 29 -5.03 -10.15 7.21
N ASN A 30 -4.51 -10.92 8.16
CA ASN A 30 -5.16 -11.28 9.40
C ASN A 30 -4.38 -10.75 10.61
N CYS A 31 -5.00 -10.83 11.79
CA CYS A 31 -4.34 -10.49 13.05
C CYS A 31 -3.10 -11.39 13.25
N GLY A 32 -2.04 -10.82 13.83
CA GLY A 32 -0.76 -11.50 14.02
C GLY A 32 0.17 -11.47 12.81
N GLN A 33 -0.32 -11.09 11.62
CA GLN A 33 0.54 -10.98 10.45
C GLN A 33 1.28 -9.64 10.39
N LYS A 34 2.48 -9.66 9.83
CA LYS A 34 3.29 -8.48 9.53
C LYS A 34 2.90 -7.89 8.17
N ILE A 35 2.66 -6.59 8.18
CA ILE A 35 2.50 -5.79 6.97
C ILE A 35 3.65 -4.79 6.93
N SER A 36 4.27 -4.64 5.77
CA SER A 36 5.25 -3.58 5.54
C SER A 36 4.94 -2.81 4.27
N ILE A 37 5.41 -1.58 4.23
CA ILE A 37 5.36 -0.73 3.06
C ILE A 37 6.77 -0.20 2.83
N GLU A 38 7.29 -0.41 1.63
CA GLU A 38 8.52 0.23 1.19
C GLU A 38 8.16 1.42 0.33
N VAL A 39 8.69 2.58 0.70
CA VAL A 39 8.50 3.81 -0.05
C VAL A 39 9.83 4.26 -0.60
N ASP A 40 9.99 4.17 -1.91
CA ASP A 40 11.15 4.70 -2.61
C ASP A 40 10.85 6.12 -3.10
N MET A 41 11.38 7.07 -2.33
CA MET A 41 11.26 8.51 -2.58
C MET A 41 12.32 9.04 -3.56
N THR A 42 13.29 8.20 -3.95
CA THR A 42 14.44 8.58 -4.79
C THR A 42 14.26 8.18 -6.25
N SER A 43 13.52 7.11 -6.51
CA SER A 43 13.22 6.70 -7.88
C SER A 43 12.28 7.67 -8.60
N LYS A 44 12.34 7.62 -9.93
CA LYS A 44 11.43 8.31 -10.85
C LYS A 44 10.80 7.26 -11.77
N PRO A 45 9.51 6.94 -11.61
CA PRO A 45 8.56 7.52 -10.64
C PRO A 45 8.84 7.07 -9.19
N ARG A 46 8.48 7.90 -8.21
CA ARG A 46 8.49 7.52 -6.77
C ARG A 46 7.49 6.40 -6.55
N LYS A 47 7.81 5.42 -5.71
CA LYS A 47 7.05 4.17 -5.58
C LYS A 47 6.67 3.86 -4.14
N ALA A 48 5.51 3.26 -3.95
CA ALA A 48 5.09 2.65 -2.70
C ALA A 48 4.60 1.22 -2.95
N VAL A 49 5.30 0.25 -2.37
CA VAL A 49 5.04 -1.19 -2.54
C VAL A 49 4.70 -1.80 -1.19
N ILE A 50 3.70 -2.68 -1.15
CA ILE A 50 3.21 -3.32 0.07
C ILE A 50 3.67 -4.78 0.10
N PHE A 51 3.91 -5.27 1.30
CA PHE A 51 4.26 -6.66 1.57
C PHE A 51 3.41 -7.20 2.71
N VAL A 52 3.02 -8.47 2.60
CA VAL A 52 2.35 -9.24 3.66
C VAL A 52 3.24 -10.43 3.98
N GLU A 53 3.69 -10.57 5.23
CA GLU A 53 4.69 -11.57 5.63
C GLU A 53 5.96 -11.54 4.76
N GLY A 54 6.38 -10.34 4.33
CA GLY A 54 7.53 -10.15 3.43
C GLY A 54 7.26 -10.53 1.97
N VAL A 55 6.06 -11.00 1.62
CA VAL A 55 5.67 -11.30 0.23
C VAL A 55 5.17 -10.04 -0.46
N GLU A 56 5.81 -9.66 -1.56
CA GLU A 56 5.44 -8.48 -2.37
C GLU A 56 4.03 -8.62 -2.95
N GLN A 57 3.24 -7.55 -2.84
CA GLN A 57 1.87 -7.50 -3.34
C GLN A 57 1.82 -6.97 -4.78
N LYS A 58 0.91 -7.54 -5.57
CA LYS A 58 0.77 -7.29 -7.02
C LYS A 58 0.51 -5.82 -7.38
N ASN A 59 -0.27 -5.11 -6.58
CA ASN A 59 -0.65 -3.72 -6.83
C ASN A 59 0.16 -2.77 -5.94
N SER A 60 0.74 -1.76 -6.58
CA SER A 60 1.54 -0.70 -5.94
C SER A 60 1.14 0.68 -6.47
N ALA A 61 1.58 1.75 -5.81
CA ALA A 61 1.37 3.11 -6.28
C ALA A 61 2.67 3.75 -6.80
N VAL A 62 2.55 4.52 -7.88
CA VAL A 62 3.64 5.32 -8.49
C VAL A 62 3.30 6.80 -8.44
N ASN A 63 4.31 7.66 -8.60
CA ASN A 63 4.20 9.12 -8.56
C ASN A 63 3.56 9.66 -7.28
N ILE A 64 3.78 8.96 -6.17
CA ILE A 64 3.36 9.40 -4.84
C ILE A 64 3.93 10.80 -4.51
N PRO A 65 3.30 11.58 -3.61
CA PRO A 65 3.75 12.94 -3.28
C PRO A 65 5.15 12.98 -2.66
N GLY A 66 5.81 14.13 -2.72
CA GLY A 66 7.17 14.33 -2.18
C GLY A 66 7.25 14.37 -0.65
N ALA A 67 6.11 14.48 0.02
CA ALA A 67 5.98 14.37 1.47
C ALA A 67 4.88 13.36 1.79
N ILE A 68 5.17 12.43 2.69
CA ILE A 68 4.23 11.37 3.07
C ILE A 68 4.12 11.27 4.60
N ARG A 69 3.02 10.67 5.05
CA ARG A 69 2.81 10.27 6.44
C ARG A 69 2.30 8.84 6.47
N PHE A 70 2.74 8.08 7.45
CA PHE A 70 2.19 6.75 7.72
C PHE A 70 1.04 6.89 8.71
N TYR A 71 -0.08 6.24 8.40
CA TYR A 71 -1.29 6.26 9.22
C TYR A 71 -1.88 4.86 9.28
N VAL A 72 -2.33 4.47 10.47
CA VAL A 72 -3.01 3.20 10.73
C VAL A 72 -4.39 3.50 11.28
N PHE A 73 -5.42 2.87 10.71
CA PHE A 73 -6.79 2.99 11.18
C PHE A 73 -7.22 1.70 11.87
N VAL A 74 -7.48 1.78 13.18
CA VAL A 74 -7.98 0.67 13.98
C VAL A 74 -9.43 0.93 14.35
N ARG A 75 -10.34 0.05 13.92
CA ARG A 75 -11.80 0.25 14.08
C ARG A 75 -12.44 -0.62 15.15
N LYS A 76 -11.99 -1.87 15.31
CA LYS A 76 -12.64 -2.84 16.20
C LYS A 76 -12.16 -2.66 17.65
N PRO A 77 -13.04 -2.85 18.65
CA PRO A 77 -12.63 -2.84 20.05
C PRO A 77 -11.51 -3.85 20.32
N ASN A 78 -10.63 -3.53 21.27
CA ASN A 78 -9.50 -4.36 21.69
C ASN A 78 -8.49 -4.72 20.58
N SER A 79 -8.57 -4.04 19.43
CA SER A 79 -7.57 -4.20 18.38
C SER A 79 -6.39 -3.26 18.61
N SER A 80 -5.20 -3.73 18.30
CA SER A 80 -3.97 -2.93 18.35
C SER A 80 -3.07 -3.29 17.18
N PHE A 81 -2.03 -2.49 16.99
CA PHE A 81 -0.92 -2.81 16.10
C PHE A 81 0.37 -2.45 16.83
N GLN A 82 1.47 -3.06 16.39
CA GLN A 82 2.80 -2.75 16.88
C GLN A 82 3.69 -2.37 15.69
N VAL A 83 4.38 -1.24 15.80
CA VAL A 83 5.44 -0.89 14.85
C VAL A 83 6.67 -1.71 15.23
N THR A 84 7.02 -2.68 14.39
CA THR A 84 8.18 -3.56 14.64
C THR A 84 9.46 -3.04 14.01
N ARG A 85 9.36 -2.24 12.94
CA ARG A 85 10.49 -1.62 12.24
C ARG A 85 10.09 -0.28 11.63
N PHE A 86 11.00 0.67 11.67
CA PHE A 86 10.93 1.93 10.92
C PHE A 86 12.36 2.33 10.57
N GLU A 87 12.78 1.97 9.36
CA GLU A 87 14.17 2.04 8.94
C GLU A 87 14.31 2.57 7.52
N ARG A 88 15.48 3.14 7.22
CA ARG A 88 15.86 3.51 5.86
C ARG A 88 16.65 2.37 5.24
N LEU A 89 16.12 1.78 4.18
CA LEU A 89 16.84 0.78 3.40
C LEU A 89 17.79 1.45 2.39
N PRO A 90 18.95 0.84 2.07
CA PRO A 90 19.86 1.35 1.04
C PRO A 90 19.27 1.23 -0.36
N SER A 91 18.41 0.24 -0.59
CA SER A 91 17.66 0.02 -1.83
C SER A 91 16.35 -0.69 -1.53
N SER A 92 15.35 -0.51 -2.41
CA SER A 92 14.08 -1.25 -2.35
C SER A 92 14.31 -2.76 -2.52
N SER A 93 13.58 -3.56 -1.74
CA SER A 93 13.55 -5.02 -1.90
C SER A 93 12.54 -5.46 -2.97
N ALA A 94 11.63 -4.56 -3.37
CA ALA A 94 10.63 -4.83 -4.39
C ALA A 94 11.26 -5.16 -5.76
N ARG A 95 10.83 -6.26 -6.36
CA ARG A 95 11.25 -6.73 -7.69
C ARG A 95 10.11 -6.84 -8.68
N GLY A 96 8.87 -6.79 -8.20
CA GLY A 96 7.67 -7.11 -8.97
C GLY A 96 7.35 -8.60 -8.92
N VAL A 97 6.06 -8.91 -8.94
CA VAL A 97 5.50 -10.27 -9.07
C VAL A 97 4.73 -10.42 -10.39
N PRO A 98 4.48 -11.66 -10.88
CA PRO A 98 3.69 -11.86 -12.10
C PRO A 98 2.35 -11.12 -12.08
N GLY A 99 2.12 -10.33 -13.14
CA GLY A 99 0.92 -9.51 -13.31
C GLY A 99 0.90 -8.21 -12.50
N SER A 100 2.02 -7.78 -11.92
CA SER A 100 2.08 -6.54 -11.15
C SER A 100 1.51 -5.34 -11.90
N LYS A 101 0.75 -4.51 -11.19
CA LYS A 101 0.19 -3.26 -11.70
C LYS A 101 0.63 -2.09 -10.82
N GLN A 102 1.03 -1.00 -11.47
CA GLN A 102 1.40 0.25 -10.82
C GLN A 102 0.33 1.29 -11.10
N TRP A 103 -0.18 1.90 -10.05
CA TRP A 103 -1.29 2.82 -10.11
C TRP A 103 -0.83 4.26 -9.88
N GLU A 104 -1.18 5.16 -10.80
CA GLU A 104 -0.79 6.56 -10.74
C GLU A 104 -1.45 7.25 -9.55
N TRP A 105 -0.65 7.80 -8.65
CA TRP A 105 -1.18 8.52 -7.52
C TRP A 105 -2.03 9.71 -7.97
N GLY A 106 -3.20 9.87 -7.35
CA GLY A 106 -4.03 11.04 -7.58
C GLY A 106 -4.90 10.96 -8.83
N THR A 107 -4.86 9.89 -9.62
CA THR A 107 -5.87 9.62 -10.66
C THR A 107 -7.00 8.76 -10.12
N ASP A 108 -8.04 8.49 -10.89
CA ASP A 108 -9.02 7.46 -10.55
C ASP A 108 -8.48 6.08 -10.92
N TRP A 109 -8.60 5.12 -9.99
CA TRP A 109 -8.15 3.76 -10.21
C TRP A 109 -9.33 2.89 -10.63
N LYS A 110 -9.19 2.21 -11.78
CA LYS A 110 -10.18 1.32 -12.39
C LYS A 110 -9.48 0.05 -12.89
N GLN A 111 -10.02 -1.12 -12.54
CA GLN A 111 -9.41 -2.42 -12.86
C GLN A 111 -9.82 -2.95 -14.24
#